data_AF-X1I928-F1
#
_entry.id   AF-X1I928-F1
#
_cell.length_a   1.000
_cell.length_b   1.000
_cell.length_c   1.000
_cell.angle_alpha   90.00
_cell.angle_beta   90.00
_cell.angle_gamma   90.00
#
_symmetry.space_group_name_H-M   'P 1'
#
loop_
_entity.id
_entity.type
_entity.pdbx_description
1 polymer ?
#
loop_
_entity_poly.entity_id
_entity_poly.type
_entity_poly.pdbx_seq_one_letter_code
_entity_poly.pdbx_strand_id
1 'polypeptide(L)'
;GPYPASIYEYLGMGQMRKYSFARVRFCPIAYYPASGELVLYNSITVQVDYEIVEELPHELLRDAVMDDVASQIILNYLGIRPQYLPPPGPLPASASYDYVIITTDGLVSTVDTFKTWKESLGYSVNVVTKDWIDSNYSGADIQEKIRNFLIDKYAAWGIKYVLIVGPHTTGTASTNIPMRICYPDPTDHTTDYAVPTDYYYAELTGNWDSDGDGWYGEYGQDNPDYYPEVYVGRWLTDDPT
;
A
#
# COMPACT_ATOMS: atom_id res chain seq x y z
N GLY A 1 -12.16 21.49 -28.44
CA GLY A 1 -12.83 21.83 -27.17
C GLY A 1 -11.81 22.41 -26.20
N PRO A 2 -12.19 22.70 -24.95
CA PRO A 2 -11.23 23.04 -23.92
C PRO A 2 -10.25 21.88 -23.64
N TYR A 3 -9.09 22.20 -23.11
CA TYR A 3 -8.15 21.25 -22.51
C TYR A 3 -7.91 21.61 -21.04
N PRO A 4 -8.16 20.68 -20.08
CA PRO A 4 -8.77 19.37 -20.28
C PRO A 4 -10.23 19.46 -20.76
N ALA A 5 -10.76 18.36 -21.31
CA ALA A 5 -12.14 18.32 -21.80
C ALA A 5 -13.18 18.42 -20.67
N SER A 6 -12.83 17.92 -19.48
CA SER A 6 -13.56 18.12 -18.23
C SER A 6 -12.62 18.72 -17.19
N ILE A 7 -13.13 19.64 -16.37
CA ILE A 7 -12.37 20.23 -15.26
C ILE A 7 -12.39 19.36 -14.00
N TYR A 8 -13.17 18.29 -14.00
CA TYR A 8 -13.20 17.31 -12.92
C TYR A 8 -13.24 15.89 -13.47
N GLU A 9 -12.75 14.95 -12.69
CA GLU A 9 -12.72 13.54 -13.06
C GLU A 9 -12.84 12.68 -11.79
N TYR A 10 -13.74 11.71 -11.81
CA TYR A 10 -13.77 10.67 -10.78
C TYR A 10 -12.71 9.62 -11.12
N LEU A 11 -11.76 9.42 -10.21
CA LEU A 11 -10.62 8.52 -10.39
C LEU A 11 -10.85 7.14 -9.74
N GLY A 12 -12.10 6.79 -9.40
CA GLY A 12 -12.41 5.58 -8.67
C GLY A 12 -12.29 5.72 -7.16
N MET A 13 -12.44 4.58 -6.48
CA MET A 13 -12.24 4.46 -5.03
C MET A 13 -10.77 4.25 -4.71
N GLY A 14 -10.38 4.55 -3.48
CA GLY A 14 -9.18 4.01 -2.87
C GLY A 14 -9.41 3.69 -1.40
N GLN A 15 -8.50 2.94 -0.82
CA GLN A 15 -8.54 2.59 0.58
C GLN A 15 -7.15 2.79 1.20
N MET A 16 -7.12 3.30 2.43
CA MET A 16 -5.90 3.38 3.22
C MET A 16 -6.22 2.89 4.62
N ARG A 17 -5.70 1.71 4.97
CA ARG A 17 -6.04 0.99 6.20
C ARG A 17 -7.55 0.85 6.33
N LYS A 18 -8.13 1.37 7.42
CA LYS A 18 -9.56 1.34 7.67
C LYS A 18 -10.36 2.36 6.85
N TYR A 19 -9.74 3.31 6.17
CA TYR A 19 -10.43 4.41 5.52
C TYR A 19 -10.63 4.16 4.02
N SER A 20 -11.87 3.99 3.58
CA SER A 20 -12.22 4.00 2.16
C SER A 20 -12.69 5.39 1.72
N PHE A 21 -12.29 5.83 0.53
CA PHE A 21 -12.63 7.17 0.03
C PHE A 21 -12.72 7.22 -1.50
N ALA A 22 -13.52 8.17 -2.00
CA ALA A 22 -13.62 8.48 -3.41
C ALA A 22 -12.53 9.47 -3.83
N ARG A 23 -11.92 9.26 -5.00
CA ARG A 23 -10.87 10.12 -5.55
C ARG A 23 -11.44 11.01 -6.63
N VAL A 24 -11.23 12.31 -6.50
CA VAL A 24 -11.70 13.30 -7.47
C VAL A 24 -10.55 14.21 -7.86
N ARG A 25 -10.26 14.28 -9.16
CA ARG A 25 -9.33 15.27 -9.73
C ARG A 25 -10.11 16.54 -10.03
N PHE A 26 -9.56 17.68 -9.64
CA PHE A 26 -10.04 18.99 -10.05
C PHE A 26 -8.92 19.74 -10.78
N CYS A 27 -9.18 20.10 -12.03
CA CYS A 27 -8.33 20.90 -12.90
C CYS A 27 -8.92 22.31 -13.00
N PRO A 28 -8.49 23.27 -12.16
CA PRO A 28 -9.11 24.58 -12.07
C PRO A 28 -8.88 25.45 -13.32
N ILE A 29 -8.02 25.02 -14.24
CA ILE A 29 -7.65 25.79 -15.43
C ILE A 29 -8.02 25.01 -16.68
N ALA A 30 -8.77 25.65 -17.58
CA ALA A 30 -9.10 25.12 -18.90
C ALA A 30 -8.63 26.09 -20.00
N TYR A 31 -7.88 25.57 -20.98
CA TYR A 31 -7.40 26.31 -22.14
C TYR A 31 -8.27 26.04 -23.36
N TYR A 32 -8.66 27.07 -24.11
CA TYR A 32 -9.45 26.98 -25.34
C TYR A 32 -8.56 27.32 -26.56
N PRO A 33 -8.01 26.32 -27.29
CA PRO A 33 -7.01 26.57 -28.33
C PRO A 33 -7.50 27.43 -29.50
N ALA A 34 -8.79 27.34 -29.85
CA ALA A 34 -9.35 28.09 -30.96
C ALA A 34 -9.43 29.60 -30.70
N SER A 35 -9.66 30.01 -29.44
CA SER A 35 -9.72 31.42 -29.03
C SER A 35 -8.43 31.92 -28.35
N GLY A 36 -7.56 31.02 -27.90
CA GLY A 36 -6.40 31.35 -27.08
C GLY A 36 -6.76 31.71 -25.63
N GLU A 37 -7.99 31.46 -25.21
CA GLU A 37 -8.52 31.85 -23.89
C GLU A 37 -8.14 30.85 -22.79
N LEU A 38 -7.86 31.36 -21.59
CA LEU A 38 -7.63 30.57 -20.38
C LEU A 38 -8.71 30.90 -19.35
N VAL A 39 -9.45 29.88 -18.91
CA VAL A 39 -10.54 30.02 -17.95
C VAL A 39 -10.13 29.41 -16.61
N LEU A 40 -10.31 30.18 -15.54
CA LEU A 40 -10.08 29.75 -14.15
C LEU A 40 -11.42 29.47 -13.45
N TYR A 41 -11.60 28.22 -13.01
CA TYR A 41 -12.69 27.79 -12.14
C TYR A 41 -12.23 27.88 -10.68
N ASN A 42 -12.83 28.78 -9.92
CA ASN A 42 -12.41 29.06 -8.54
C ASN A 42 -12.85 27.99 -7.54
N SER A 43 -13.91 27.23 -7.84
CA SER A 43 -14.41 26.17 -6.97
C SER A 43 -15.28 25.18 -7.76
N ILE A 44 -15.44 23.98 -7.18
CA ILE A 44 -16.45 23.00 -7.56
C ILE A 44 -17.19 22.54 -6.30
N THR A 45 -18.43 22.09 -6.46
CA THR A 45 -19.17 21.39 -5.40
C THR A 45 -19.28 19.93 -5.82
N VAL A 46 -18.82 19.03 -4.95
CA VAL A 46 -18.88 17.59 -5.18
C VAL A 46 -19.92 17.01 -4.23
N GLN A 47 -20.90 16.32 -4.78
CA GLN A 47 -21.83 15.48 -4.03
C GLN A 47 -21.40 14.03 -4.20
N VAL A 48 -21.27 13.31 -3.08
CA VAL A 48 -20.90 11.89 -3.05
C VAL A 48 -22.06 11.13 -2.44
N ASP A 49 -22.76 10.35 -3.26
CA ASP A 49 -23.75 9.38 -2.82
C ASP A 49 -23.05 8.02 -2.68
N TYR A 50 -23.20 7.34 -1.54
CA TYR A 50 -22.51 6.08 -1.24
C TYR A 50 -23.41 5.13 -0.46
N GLU A 51 -23.06 3.85 -0.52
CA GLU A 51 -23.67 2.77 0.25
C GLU A 51 -22.58 2.06 1.06
N ILE A 52 -22.91 1.60 2.27
CA ILE A 52 -22.02 0.77 3.07
C ILE A 52 -22.18 -0.67 2.58
N VAL A 53 -21.15 -1.20 1.94
CA VAL A 53 -21.17 -2.55 1.34
C VAL A 53 -20.53 -3.61 2.23
N GLU A 54 -19.72 -3.20 3.21
CA GLU A 54 -19.00 -4.08 4.12
C GLU A 54 -18.89 -3.44 5.51
N GLU A 55 -19.08 -4.25 6.56
CA GLU A 55 -18.74 -3.87 7.93
C GLU A 55 -17.29 -4.24 8.23
N LEU A 56 -16.47 -3.25 8.60
CA LEU A 56 -15.07 -3.50 8.90
C LEU A 56 -14.88 -4.30 10.19
N PRO A 57 -13.91 -5.23 10.23
CA PRO A 57 -13.54 -5.93 11.46
C PRO A 57 -13.17 -4.95 12.58
N HIS A 58 -13.57 -5.27 13.82
CA HIS A 58 -13.27 -4.43 14.98
C HIS A 58 -11.76 -4.18 15.17
N GLU A 59 -10.92 -5.13 14.78
CA GLU A 59 -9.46 -4.99 14.79
C GLU A 59 -8.99 -3.88 13.86
N LEU A 60 -9.50 -3.84 12.63
CA LEU A 60 -9.17 -2.80 11.66
C LEU A 60 -9.71 -1.43 12.09
N LEU A 61 -10.92 -1.37 12.68
CA LEU A 61 -11.45 -0.11 13.22
C LEU A 61 -10.60 0.45 14.37
N ARG A 62 -9.91 -0.42 15.13
CA ARG A 62 -9.00 -0.03 16.22
C ARG A 62 -7.64 0.44 15.73
N ASP A 63 -7.28 0.15 14.48
CA ASP A 63 -6.04 0.61 13.89
C ASP A 63 -6.04 2.14 13.78
N ALA A 64 -5.13 2.79 14.49
CA ALA A 64 -4.98 4.25 14.51
C ALA A 64 -3.61 4.72 13.99
N VAL A 65 -2.79 3.81 13.43
CA VAL A 65 -1.37 4.04 13.12
C VAL A 65 -1.13 5.17 12.12
N MET A 66 -2.10 5.41 11.22
CA MET A 66 -2.03 6.43 10.17
C MET A 66 -3.25 7.36 10.17
N ASP A 67 -3.94 7.53 11.30
CA ASP A 67 -5.03 8.53 11.45
C ASP A 67 -4.52 9.96 11.15
N ASP A 68 -3.25 10.25 11.44
CA ASP A 68 -2.57 11.52 11.12
C ASP A 68 -2.42 11.74 9.62
N VAL A 69 -2.05 10.70 8.87
CA VAL A 69 -1.98 10.73 7.40
C VAL A 69 -3.37 10.85 6.80
N ALA A 70 -4.34 10.08 7.31
CA ALA A 70 -5.74 10.11 6.86
C ALA A 70 -6.32 11.53 6.98
N SER A 71 -6.01 12.22 8.08
CA SER A 71 -6.45 13.61 8.32
C SER A 71 -5.90 14.63 7.32
N GLN A 72 -4.81 14.31 6.63
CA GLN A 72 -4.17 15.20 5.66
C GLN A 72 -4.67 14.94 4.23
N ILE A 73 -5.07 13.70 3.90
CA ILE A 73 -5.45 13.32 2.54
C ILE A 73 -6.96 13.25 2.32
N ILE A 74 -7.76 13.04 3.38
CA ILE A 74 -9.22 12.95 3.30
C ILE A 74 -9.84 14.32 3.58
N LEU A 75 -10.42 14.94 2.54
CA LEU A 75 -10.96 16.30 2.61
C LEU A 75 -12.02 16.49 3.71
N ASN A 76 -12.92 15.52 3.89
CA ASN A 76 -13.99 15.54 4.88
C ASN A 76 -13.68 14.68 6.13
N TYR A 77 -12.40 14.46 6.45
CA TYR A 77 -11.95 13.56 7.52
C TYR A 77 -12.71 13.72 8.84
N LEU A 78 -12.85 14.95 9.33
CA LEU A 78 -13.53 15.24 10.59
C LEU A 78 -15.02 14.81 10.59
N GLY A 79 -15.68 14.89 9.43
CA GLY A 79 -17.07 14.49 9.27
C GLY A 79 -17.26 12.98 9.17
N ILE A 80 -16.31 12.27 8.54
CA ILE A 80 -16.43 10.83 8.30
C ILE A 80 -15.80 9.96 9.39
N ARG A 81 -14.77 10.45 10.10
CA ARG A 81 -14.05 9.72 11.14
C ARG A 81 -14.94 9.00 12.17
N PRO A 82 -16.07 9.57 12.65
CA PRO A 82 -16.94 8.87 13.59
C PRO A 82 -17.48 7.52 13.10
N GLN A 83 -17.58 7.31 11.79
CA GLN A 83 -18.00 6.04 11.19
C GLN A 83 -16.90 4.96 11.23
N TYR A 84 -15.65 5.37 11.41
CA TYR A 84 -14.46 4.53 11.46
C TYR A 84 -13.92 4.34 12.88
N LEU A 85 -14.73 4.64 13.89
CA LEU A 85 -14.38 4.39 15.28
C LEU A 85 -14.75 2.95 15.67
N PRO A 86 -13.91 2.27 16.46
CA PRO A 86 -14.26 0.96 16.95
C PRO A 86 -15.41 1.05 17.95
N PRO A 87 -16.21 -0.02 18.10
CA PRO A 87 -17.24 -0.06 19.11
C PRO A 87 -16.62 0.10 20.52
N PRO A 88 -17.34 0.68 21.49
CA PRO A 88 -16.88 0.78 22.86
C PRO A 88 -16.47 -0.59 23.41
N GLY A 89 -15.28 -0.67 23.99
CA GLY A 89 -14.75 -1.91 24.53
C GLY A 89 -13.33 -1.74 25.08
N PRO A 90 -12.76 -2.80 25.68
CA PRO A 90 -11.37 -2.77 26.10
C PRO A 90 -10.49 -2.44 24.89
N LEU A 91 -9.53 -1.54 25.09
CA LEU A 91 -8.51 -1.28 24.10
C LEU A 91 -7.79 -2.62 23.80
N PRO A 92 -7.48 -2.90 22.52
CA PRO A 92 -6.66 -4.06 22.21
C PRO A 92 -5.33 -3.95 22.95
N ALA A 93 -4.65 -5.08 23.13
CA ALA A 93 -3.25 -5.06 23.55
C ALA A 93 -2.50 -4.08 22.65
N SER A 94 -1.59 -3.29 23.23
CA SER A 94 -0.78 -2.32 22.48
C SER A 94 -0.17 -2.97 21.24
N ALA A 95 -0.09 -2.22 20.14
CA ALA A 95 0.61 -2.60 18.92
C ALA A 95 1.89 -3.38 19.25
N SER A 96 1.99 -4.60 18.73
CA SER A 96 3.09 -5.51 19.07
C SER A 96 4.39 -5.08 18.38
N TYR A 97 4.30 -4.65 17.12
CA TYR A 97 5.46 -4.28 16.29
C TYR A 97 5.07 -3.21 15.27
N ASP A 98 5.64 -2.01 15.41
CA ASP A 98 5.41 -0.90 14.46
C ASP A 98 6.41 -0.90 13.29
N TYR A 99 7.45 -1.73 13.38
CA TYR A 99 8.49 -1.90 12.37
C TYR A 99 8.75 -3.38 12.13
N VAL A 100 8.65 -3.83 10.87
CA VAL A 100 8.96 -5.21 10.48
C VAL A 100 10.12 -5.22 9.50
N ILE A 101 11.12 -6.04 9.78
CA ILE A 101 12.22 -6.33 8.87
C ILE A 101 11.96 -7.70 8.24
N ILE A 102 11.81 -7.74 6.92
CA ILE A 102 11.72 -8.99 6.15
C ILE A 102 13.08 -9.26 5.54
N THR A 103 13.70 -10.37 5.90
CA THR A 103 15.07 -10.71 5.47
C THR A 103 15.21 -12.19 5.10
N THR A 104 16.37 -12.62 4.63
CA THR A 104 16.68 -14.04 4.44
C THR A 104 17.34 -14.60 5.70
N ASP A 105 17.31 -15.92 5.89
CA ASP A 105 17.92 -16.57 7.05
C ASP A 105 19.42 -16.22 7.19
N GLY A 106 20.13 -16.07 6.08
CA GLY A 106 21.55 -15.71 6.05
C GLY A 106 21.87 -14.26 6.43
N LEU A 107 20.87 -13.37 6.45
CA LEU A 107 21.02 -11.93 6.71
C LEU A 107 20.39 -11.50 8.04
N VAL A 108 19.92 -12.44 8.87
CA VAL A 108 19.31 -12.12 10.17
C VAL A 108 20.30 -11.39 11.08
N SER A 109 21.53 -11.88 11.21
CA SER A 109 22.55 -11.22 12.05
C SER A 109 22.97 -9.85 11.51
N THR A 110 22.89 -9.64 10.20
CA THR A 110 23.26 -8.37 9.54
C THR A 110 22.36 -7.22 10.00
N VAL A 111 21.10 -7.51 10.36
CA VAL A 111 20.14 -6.49 10.77
C VAL A 111 20.09 -6.25 12.29
N ASP A 112 20.82 -7.02 13.10
CA ASP A 112 20.75 -6.92 14.57
C ASP A 112 21.15 -5.54 15.10
N THR A 113 22.21 -4.95 14.54
CA THR A 113 22.66 -3.60 14.94
C THR A 113 21.62 -2.55 14.57
N PHE A 114 21.04 -2.66 13.37
CA PHE A 114 19.99 -1.73 12.91
C PHE A 114 18.72 -1.88 13.74
N LYS A 115 18.30 -3.11 14.04
CA LYS A 115 17.20 -3.43 14.94
C LYS A 115 17.41 -2.78 16.31
N THR A 116 18.55 -3.04 16.96
CA THR A 116 18.88 -2.50 18.27
C THR A 116 18.87 -0.97 18.27
N TRP A 117 19.40 -0.35 17.21
CA TRP A 117 19.36 1.10 17.07
C TRP A 117 17.94 1.64 16.90
N LYS A 118 17.09 1.02 16.07
CA LYS A 118 15.68 1.39 15.94
C LYS A 118 14.92 1.25 17.26
N GLU A 119 15.13 0.15 17.98
CA GLU A 119 14.53 -0.05 19.31
C GLU A 119 14.98 1.03 20.30
N SER A 120 16.23 1.51 20.22
CA SER A 120 16.72 2.62 21.05
C SER A 120 16.03 3.96 20.76
N LEU A 121 15.43 4.11 19.58
CA LEU A 121 14.63 5.27 19.17
C LEU A 121 13.15 5.14 19.53
N GLY A 122 12.73 4.03 20.14
CA GLY A 122 11.35 3.79 20.58
C GLY A 122 10.49 3.00 19.61
N TYR A 123 11.04 2.46 18.53
CA TYR A 123 10.34 1.51 17.65
C TYR A 123 10.26 0.12 18.29
N SER A 124 9.22 -0.64 17.97
CA SER A 124 9.13 -2.08 18.29
C SER A 124 9.37 -2.89 17.01
N VAL A 125 10.52 -3.55 16.95
CA VAL A 125 11.01 -4.17 15.71
C VAL A 125 10.87 -5.70 15.74
N ASN A 126 10.21 -6.26 14.74
CA ASN A 126 10.21 -7.70 14.50
C ASN A 126 11.06 -8.05 13.26
N VAL A 127 11.85 -9.12 13.34
CA VAL A 127 12.59 -9.66 12.19
C VAL A 127 11.92 -10.95 11.78
N VAL A 128 11.48 -11.02 10.53
CA VAL A 128 10.79 -12.18 9.95
C VAL A 128 11.54 -12.63 8.72
N THR A 129 11.76 -13.93 8.57
CA THR A 129 12.49 -14.45 7.42
C THR A 129 11.55 -14.86 6.30
N LYS A 130 12.01 -14.72 5.04
CA LYS A 130 11.29 -15.16 3.85
C LYS A 130 10.88 -16.64 3.97
N ASP A 131 11.77 -17.50 4.45
CA ASP A 131 11.53 -18.94 4.52
C ASP A 131 10.48 -19.29 5.60
N TRP A 132 10.44 -18.52 6.70
CA TRP A 132 9.35 -18.62 7.66
C TRP A 132 8.02 -18.19 7.02
N ILE A 133 7.98 -17.08 6.28
CA ILE A 133 6.77 -16.63 5.57
C ILE A 133 6.32 -17.69 4.57
N ASP A 134 7.24 -18.21 3.75
CA ASP A 134 6.97 -19.22 2.72
C ASP A 134 6.31 -20.48 3.29
N SER A 135 6.70 -20.85 4.52
CA SER A 135 6.20 -22.02 5.24
C SER A 135 4.87 -21.79 5.97
N ASN A 136 4.52 -20.54 6.30
CA ASN A 136 3.36 -20.21 7.16
C ASN A 136 2.21 -19.52 6.42
N TYR A 137 2.44 -18.99 5.21
CA TYR A 137 1.43 -18.31 4.42
C TYR A 137 1.18 -19.02 3.09
N SER A 138 -0.08 -18.99 2.67
CA SER A 138 -0.51 -19.47 1.36
C SER A 138 -0.44 -18.34 0.33
N GLY A 139 -0.28 -18.70 -0.94
CA GLY A 139 -0.19 -17.81 -2.09
C GLY A 139 0.37 -18.55 -3.29
N ALA A 140 0.13 -18.03 -4.51
CA ALA A 140 0.62 -18.60 -5.76
C ALA A 140 2.15 -18.58 -5.86
N ASP A 141 2.78 -17.56 -5.28
CA ASP A 141 4.23 -17.38 -5.21
C ASP A 141 4.67 -16.70 -3.90
N ILE A 142 5.97 -16.53 -3.73
CA ILE A 142 6.53 -15.94 -2.51
C ILE A 142 6.16 -14.46 -2.36
N GLN A 143 6.00 -13.71 -3.45
CA GLN A 143 5.53 -12.32 -3.40
C GLN A 143 4.13 -12.25 -2.81
N GLU A 144 3.21 -13.10 -3.26
CA GLU A 144 1.86 -13.15 -2.72
C GLU A 144 1.87 -13.59 -1.25
N LYS A 145 2.68 -14.59 -0.89
CA LYS A 145 2.82 -15.02 0.51
C LYS A 145 3.33 -13.90 1.43
N ILE A 146 4.31 -13.10 0.99
CA ILE A 146 4.79 -11.93 1.73
C ILE A 146 3.68 -10.90 1.87
N ARG A 147 2.93 -10.61 0.80
CA ARG A 147 1.80 -9.67 0.85
C ARG A 147 0.70 -10.18 1.80
N ASN A 148 0.36 -11.47 1.76
CA ASN A 148 -0.63 -12.11 2.63
C ASN A 148 -0.20 -12.08 4.10
N PHE A 149 1.09 -12.26 4.39
CA PHE A 149 1.64 -12.03 5.73
C PHE A 149 1.42 -10.60 6.21
N LEU A 150 1.68 -9.60 5.36
CA LEU A 150 1.47 -8.21 5.70
C LEU A 150 -0.01 -7.88 5.89
N ILE A 151 -0.90 -8.40 5.02
CA ILE A 151 -2.36 -8.28 5.14
C ILE A 151 -2.84 -8.79 6.50
N ASP A 152 -2.39 -9.99 6.91
CA ASP A 152 -2.77 -10.61 8.17
C ASP A 152 -2.25 -9.81 9.40
N LYS A 153 -1.06 -9.20 9.30
CA LYS A 153 -0.39 -8.63 10.48
C LYS A 153 -0.40 -7.11 10.60
N TYR A 154 -0.65 -6.33 9.54
CA TYR A 154 -0.41 -4.88 9.61
C TYR A 154 -1.28 -4.17 10.66
N ALA A 155 -2.58 -4.46 10.71
CA ALA A 155 -3.48 -3.88 11.70
C ALA A 155 -3.26 -4.50 13.09
N ALA A 156 -3.12 -5.83 13.15
CA ALA A 156 -2.94 -6.60 14.37
C ALA A 156 -1.69 -6.21 15.16
N TRP A 157 -0.57 -6.03 14.47
CA TRP A 157 0.70 -5.64 15.09
C TRP A 157 0.89 -4.14 15.14
N GLY A 158 0.10 -3.37 14.37
CA GLY A 158 0.28 -1.94 14.20
C GLY A 158 1.49 -1.60 13.33
N ILE A 159 1.84 -2.46 12.36
CA ILE A 159 2.99 -2.28 11.47
C ILE A 159 2.81 -0.95 10.74
N LYS A 160 3.73 0.00 10.90
CA LYS A 160 3.78 1.25 10.11
C LYS A 160 4.86 1.18 9.03
N TYR A 161 5.96 0.50 9.34
CA TYR A 161 7.13 0.42 8.48
C TYR A 161 7.52 -1.02 8.20
N VAL A 162 7.85 -1.31 6.95
CA VAL A 162 8.43 -2.57 6.50
C VAL A 162 9.77 -2.25 5.83
N LEU A 163 10.83 -2.92 6.27
CA LEU A 163 12.13 -2.89 5.62
C LEU A 163 12.43 -4.27 5.04
N ILE A 164 12.56 -4.34 3.73
CA ILE A 164 13.05 -5.54 3.06
C ILE A 164 14.58 -5.47 3.03
N VAL A 165 15.26 -6.50 3.54
CA VAL A 165 16.72 -6.59 3.56
C VAL A 165 17.14 -7.82 2.76
N GLY A 166 17.79 -7.56 1.63
CA GLY A 166 18.18 -8.63 0.71
C GLY A 166 18.11 -8.21 -0.75
N PRO A 167 18.75 -9.00 -1.64
CA PRO A 167 18.69 -8.75 -3.07
C PRO A 167 17.30 -9.04 -3.62
N HIS A 168 16.93 -8.37 -4.72
CA HIS A 168 15.66 -8.64 -5.40
C HIS A 168 15.79 -9.72 -6.49
N THR A 169 16.97 -9.87 -7.12
CA THR A 169 17.21 -10.82 -8.21
C THR A 169 18.59 -11.49 -8.21
N THR A 170 19.58 -11.03 -7.42
CA THR A 170 20.90 -11.67 -7.37
C THR A 170 20.89 -12.89 -6.44
N GLY A 171 21.34 -14.05 -6.93
CA GLY A 171 21.45 -15.31 -6.17
C GLY A 171 20.48 -16.42 -6.61
N THR A 172 20.25 -17.41 -5.74
CA THR A 172 19.20 -18.44 -5.92
C THR A 172 17.87 -17.92 -5.38
N ALA A 173 16.73 -18.53 -5.77
CA ALA A 173 15.41 -18.16 -5.22
C ALA A 173 15.33 -18.25 -3.67
N SER A 174 16.25 -18.98 -3.04
CA SER A 174 16.37 -19.06 -1.58
C SER A 174 17.08 -17.85 -0.94
N THR A 175 17.85 -17.06 -1.69
CA THR A 175 18.68 -15.97 -1.14
C THR A 175 18.20 -14.57 -1.50
N ASN A 176 17.11 -14.45 -2.27
CA ASN A 176 16.52 -13.17 -2.64
C ASN A 176 15.14 -12.97 -2.01
N ILE A 177 14.68 -11.72 -1.97
CA ILE A 177 13.30 -11.35 -1.67
C ILE A 177 12.78 -10.61 -2.90
N PRO A 178 12.03 -11.27 -3.78
CA PRO A 178 11.68 -10.72 -5.08
C PRO A 178 10.76 -9.50 -4.95
N MET A 179 10.83 -8.61 -5.93
CA MET A 179 9.77 -7.63 -6.18
C MET A 179 8.61 -8.30 -6.92
N ARG A 180 7.41 -7.71 -6.86
CA ARG A 180 6.34 -8.09 -7.79
C ARG A 180 6.66 -7.50 -9.15
N ILE A 181 6.54 -8.30 -10.21
CA ILE A 181 6.62 -7.82 -11.59
C ILE A 181 5.22 -7.42 -12.02
N CYS A 182 5.08 -6.21 -12.54
CA CYS A 182 3.83 -5.66 -13.03
C CYS A 182 3.89 -5.33 -14.52
N TYR A 183 2.73 -5.20 -15.15
CA TYR A 183 2.57 -4.95 -16.58
C TYR A 183 1.60 -3.79 -16.83
N PRO A 184 2.01 -2.53 -16.61
CA PRO A 184 1.12 -1.39 -16.75
C PRO A 184 0.55 -1.21 -18.17
N ASP A 185 1.24 -1.73 -19.19
CA ASP A 185 0.66 -1.85 -20.54
C ASP A 185 -0.11 -3.18 -20.64
N PRO A 186 -1.45 -3.16 -20.64
CA PRO A 186 -2.28 -4.37 -20.71
C PRO A 186 -2.12 -5.17 -22.02
N THR A 187 -1.45 -4.59 -23.02
CA THR A 187 -1.30 -5.19 -24.34
C THR A 187 0.08 -5.81 -24.60
N ASP A 188 1.01 -5.66 -23.66
CA ASP A 188 2.40 -6.15 -23.80
C ASP A 188 2.97 -6.72 -22.49
N HIS A 189 2.96 -8.05 -22.39
CA HIS A 189 3.52 -8.80 -21.25
C HIS A 189 4.96 -9.27 -21.44
N THR A 190 5.71 -8.65 -22.35
CA THR A 190 7.12 -8.99 -22.56
C THR A 190 8.01 -8.45 -21.44
N THR A 191 9.22 -8.99 -21.34
CA THR A 191 10.19 -8.58 -20.31
C THR A 191 10.62 -7.12 -20.41
N ASP A 192 10.46 -6.49 -21.58
CA ASP A 192 10.85 -5.09 -21.81
C ASP A 192 9.85 -4.10 -21.17
N TYR A 193 8.61 -4.56 -20.92
CA TYR A 193 7.54 -3.79 -20.28
C TYR A 193 7.23 -4.25 -18.85
N ALA A 194 7.94 -5.28 -18.38
CA ALA A 194 7.89 -5.74 -17.01
C ALA A 194 8.45 -4.66 -16.05
N VAL A 195 7.61 -4.18 -15.14
CA VAL A 195 7.97 -3.16 -14.14
C VAL A 195 8.04 -3.79 -12.75
N PRO A 196 9.24 -4.02 -12.19
CA PRO A 196 9.37 -4.54 -10.83
C PRO A 196 9.03 -3.46 -9.80
N THR A 197 8.33 -3.84 -8.72
CA THR A 197 7.99 -2.92 -7.63
C THR A 197 7.91 -3.61 -6.27
N ASP A 198 8.40 -2.90 -5.23
CA ASP A 198 8.14 -3.23 -3.82
C ASP A 198 6.81 -2.62 -3.33
N TYR A 199 6.21 -1.71 -4.10
CA TYR A 199 4.97 -1.05 -3.72
C TYR A 199 3.79 -2.04 -3.59
N TYR A 200 3.87 -3.19 -4.24
CA TYR A 200 2.97 -4.33 -4.04
C TYR A 200 2.91 -4.80 -2.58
N TYR A 201 3.98 -4.62 -1.81
CA TYR A 201 4.02 -4.93 -0.37
C TYR A 201 3.54 -3.78 0.51
N ALA A 202 3.37 -2.58 -0.05
CA ALA A 202 2.90 -1.40 0.66
C ALA A 202 1.37 -1.27 0.62
N GLU A 203 0.79 -1.63 -0.52
CA GLU A 203 -0.64 -1.58 -0.84
C GLU A 203 -1.24 -2.99 -0.63
N LEU A 204 -2.08 -3.14 0.40
CA LEU A 204 -2.54 -4.40 0.95
C LEU A 204 -4.05 -4.62 0.79
N THR A 205 -4.80 -3.69 0.20
CA THR A 205 -6.28 -3.75 0.12
C THR A 205 -6.82 -3.79 -1.31
N GLY A 206 -6.11 -3.23 -2.28
CA GLY A 206 -6.41 -3.32 -3.70
C GLY A 206 -6.14 -4.70 -4.29
N ASN A 207 -6.76 -4.98 -5.44
CA ASN A 207 -6.51 -6.21 -6.18
C ASN A 207 -5.59 -5.92 -7.38
N TRP A 208 -4.38 -6.44 -7.28
CA TRP A 208 -3.34 -6.29 -8.30
C TRP A 208 -3.46 -7.28 -9.46
N ASP A 209 -4.40 -8.23 -9.41
CA ASP A 209 -4.72 -9.22 -10.46
C ASP A 209 -6.24 -9.45 -10.42
N SER A 210 -6.98 -8.45 -10.90
CA SER A 210 -8.43 -8.34 -10.78
C SER A 210 -9.19 -9.24 -11.74
N ASP A 211 -8.63 -9.50 -12.92
CA ASP A 211 -9.20 -10.44 -13.88
C ASP A 211 -8.62 -11.87 -13.77
N GLY A 212 -7.57 -12.06 -12.95
CA GLY A 212 -7.10 -13.36 -12.49
C GLY A 212 -6.27 -14.10 -13.55
N ASP A 213 -5.62 -13.37 -14.45
CA ASP A 213 -4.80 -13.93 -15.52
C ASP A 213 -3.31 -14.05 -15.15
N GLY A 214 -2.91 -13.50 -13.99
CA GLY A 214 -1.56 -13.56 -13.44
C GLY A 214 -0.65 -12.44 -13.92
N TRP A 215 -1.15 -11.46 -14.67
CA TRP A 215 -0.45 -10.24 -15.04
C TRP A 215 -0.82 -9.12 -14.08
N TYR A 216 0.12 -8.77 -13.22
CA TYR A 216 -0.21 -7.86 -12.12
C TYR A 216 -0.12 -6.38 -12.52
N GLY A 217 -1.02 -5.55 -12.03
CA GLY A 217 -0.96 -4.09 -12.12
C GLY A 217 -1.25 -3.53 -13.51
N GLU A 218 -2.03 -4.22 -14.32
CA GLU A 218 -2.47 -3.80 -15.64
C GLU A 218 -3.38 -2.57 -15.59
N TYR A 219 -3.06 -1.55 -16.39
CA TYR A 219 -3.86 -0.33 -16.42
C TYR A 219 -5.24 -0.57 -17.03
N GLY A 220 -6.28 -0.43 -16.21
CA GLY A 220 -7.68 -0.52 -16.64
C GLY A 220 -8.26 -1.93 -16.63
N GLN A 221 -7.44 -2.96 -16.38
CA GLN A 221 -7.88 -4.33 -16.09
C GLN A 221 -7.78 -4.64 -14.60
N ASP A 222 -6.71 -4.18 -13.95
CA ASP A 222 -6.50 -4.31 -12.51
C ASP A 222 -6.92 -3.08 -11.72
N ASN A 223 -7.07 -3.29 -10.41
CA ASN A 223 -7.50 -2.26 -9.48
C ASN A 223 -6.64 -2.20 -8.21
N PRO A 224 -5.31 -1.99 -8.34
CA PRO A 224 -4.51 -1.48 -7.21
C PRO A 224 -5.02 -0.07 -6.85
N ASP A 225 -5.19 0.22 -5.57
CA ASP A 225 -5.77 1.50 -5.16
C ASP A 225 -4.75 2.64 -5.02
N TYR A 226 -3.46 2.31 -4.99
CA TYR A 226 -2.33 3.23 -4.86
C TYR A 226 -2.29 4.05 -3.56
N TYR A 227 -2.75 3.49 -2.44
CA TYR A 227 -2.50 4.04 -1.12
C TYR A 227 -1.87 2.98 -0.20
N PRO A 228 -0.76 3.31 0.48
CA PRO A 228 -0.07 2.32 1.28
C PRO A 228 -0.75 2.12 2.64
N GLU A 229 -1.03 0.87 3.01
CA GLU A 229 -1.30 0.47 4.40
C GLU A 229 -0.03 0.56 5.24
N VAL A 230 1.14 0.28 4.65
CA VAL A 230 2.45 0.30 5.32
C VAL A 230 3.50 0.99 4.45
N TYR A 231 4.47 1.66 5.07
CA TYR A 231 5.60 2.23 4.34
C TYR A 231 6.67 1.17 4.10
N VAL A 232 7.00 0.90 2.84
CA VAL A 232 8.02 -0.08 2.46
C VAL A 232 9.30 0.62 2.02
N GLY A 233 10.44 0.13 2.50
CA GLY A 233 11.76 0.43 1.98
C GLY A 233 12.57 -0.84 1.74
N ARG A 234 13.62 -0.74 0.93
CA ARG A 234 14.55 -1.85 0.69
C ARG A 234 15.99 -1.45 0.97
N TRP A 235 16.67 -2.26 1.77
CA TRP A 235 18.12 -2.28 1.89
C TRP A 235 18.66 -3.41 1.02
N LEU A 236 19.26 -3.03 -0.11
CA LEU A 236 19.93 -3.96 -1.02
C LEU A 236 21.28 -4.37 -0.44
N THR A 237 21.37 -5.59 0.08
CA THR A 237 22.63 -6.24 0.48
C THR A 237 22.51 -7.75 0.27
N ASP A 238 23.56 -8.38 -0.22
CA ASP A 238 23.77 -9.83 -0.19
C ASP A 238 24.99 -10.21 0.67
N ASP A 239 25.65 -9.22 1.28
CA ASP A 239 26.78 -9.40 2.18
C ASP A 239 26.27 -9.53 3.63
N PRO A 240 26.56 -10.66 4.31
CA PRO A 240 26.19 -10.84 5.71
C PRO A 240 27.07 -10.03 6.68
N THR A 241 28.16 -9.41 6.21
CA THR A 241 29.18 -8.73 7.04
C THR A 241 29.07 -7.20 7.08
#